data_AF-A0A9X8HGJ3-F1
#
_entry.id   AF-A0A9X8HGJ3-F1
#
_cell.length_a   1.000
_cell.length_b   1.000
_cell.length_c   1.000
_cell.angle_alpha   90.00
_cell.angle_beta   90.00
_cell.angle_gamma   90.00
#
_symmetry.space_group_name_H-M   'P 1'
#
loop_
_entity.id
_entity.type
_entity.pdbx_description
1 polymer ?
#
loop_
_entity_poly.entity_id
_entity_poly.type
_entity_poly.pdbx_seq_one_letter_code
_entity_poly.pdbx_strand_id
1 'polypeptide(L)'
;MLAVATPVAAPRASTASGILALLDEHDDIIRAHALQKLHEVVDYFWAEIADAVPFIESLSEETAFSHRELAASVASKCFFHLEEYQDALRLALGAGKYFDVNVHSQYTETIIATCIDEYIAIRTNGEGKAVDPRMQAIVEQMFDRCYASGTFKQALGVALESRRLDKVEESIRKSPDVSASLAYCFEVSRTTVTNRDFRLQVLQVLVQLYRGLPVQEYTHICQILQLLDQHAEVATILQTLLASSDDDDTLIAYQVAFDLVENENQKFLHAVSSALTATAAAPTSRLDKLQQILQGEFSVDLLLDFLFRQTQSDPLVMKNIKTAVENRNSVLHNSAVCAHALMNCGTTVDAFLRDNLDWLGKASNWAKFSATASIGVIHKGHVRESMNLLAPYL
;
A
#
# COMPACT_ATOMS: atom_id res chain seq x y z
N MET A 1 -30.21 20.38 -5.09
CA MET A 1 -31.24 20.36 -6.14
C MET A 1 -30.92 19.21 -7.06
N LEU A 2 -31.63 18.09 -6.88
CA LEU A 2 -31.51 16.91 -7.73
C LEU A 2 -32.09 17.25 -9.11
N ALA A 3 -31.24 17.25 -10.13
CA ALA A 3 -31.71 17.30 -11.51
C ALA A 3 -32.39 15.95 -11.82
N VAL A 4 -33.72 15.97 -11.83
CA VAL A 4 -34.56 14.86 -12.27
C VAL A 4 -34.24 14.62 -13.74
N ALA A 5 -33.64 13.47 -14.04
CA ALA A 5 -33.48 12.97 -15.39
C ALA A 5 -34.88 12.90 -16.04
N THR A 6 -35.08 13.66 -17.10
CA THR A 6 -36.25 13.55 -17.97
C THR A 6 -36.27 12.15 -18.57
N PRO A 7 -37.37 11.38 -18.44
CA PRO A 7 -37.45 10.06 -19.05
C PRO A 7 -37.45 10.21 -20.58
N VAL A 8 -36.47 9.59 -21.23
CA VAL A 8 -36.48 9.38 -22.68
C VAL A 8 -37.75 8.59 -23.01
N ALA A 9 -38.54 9.08 -23.97
CA ALA A 9 -39.82 8.49 -24.33
C ALA A 9 -39.64 7.02 -24.76
N ALA A 10 -40.44 6.12 -24.18
CA ALA A 10 -40.48 4.72 -24.58
C ALA A 10 -40.76 4.59 -26.09
N PRO A 11 -40.06 3.70 -26.81
CA PRO A 11 -40.27 3.52 -28.23
C PRO A 11 -41.71 3.07 -28.53
N ARG A 12 -42.30 3.61 -29.59
CA ARG A 12 -43.66 3.29 -30.06
C ARG A 12 -43.81 1.90 -30.69
N ALA A 13 -42.73 1.10 -30.75
CA ALA A 13 -42.72 -0.22 -31.35
C ALA A 13 -42.80 -1.30 -30.25
N SER A 14 -43.69 -2.27 -30.42
CA SER A 14 -43.88 -3.38 -29.51
C SER A 14 -42.89 -4.53 -29.70
N THR A 15 -42.13 -4.54 -30.80
CA THR A 15 -41.15 -5.58 -31.17
C THR A 15 -40.01 -4.97 -32.00
N ALA A 16 -38.80 -5.55 -31.89
CA ALA A 16 -37.62 -5.16 -32.68
C ALA A 16 -37.53 -5.91 -34.03
N SER A 17 -38.32 -6.98 -34.22
CA SER A 17 -38.35 -7.79 -35.45
C SER A 17 -38.50 -6.97 -36.75
N GLY A 18 -39.32 -5.92 -36.76
CA GLY A 18 -39.46 -5.05 -37.93
C GLY A 18 -38.23 -4.20 -38.25
N ILE A 19 -37.39 -3.93 -37.25
CA ILE A 19 -36.13 -3.19 -37.40
C ILE A 19 -35.00 -4.16 -37.80
N LEU A 20 -35.04 -5.40 -37.29
CA LEU A 20 -34.12 -6.46 -37.70
C LEU A 20 -34.32 -6.86 -39.18
N ALA A 21 -35.57 -6.92 -39.66
CA ALA A 21 -35.85 -7.18 -41.08
C ALA A 21 -35.28 -6.11 -42.02
N LEU A 22 -35.12 -4.86 -41.54
CA LEU A 22 -34.50 -3.77 -42.31
C LEU A 22 -32.97 -3.91 -42.39
N LEU A 23 -32.34 -4.70 -41.51
CA LEU A 23 -30.91 -5.00 -41.58
C LEU A 23 -30.58 -6.02 -42.68
N ASP A 24 -31.53 -6.89 -43.04
CA ASP A 24 -31.38 -7.88 -44.12
C ASP A 24 -31.37 -7.22 -45.51
N GLU A 25 -31.90 -6.00 -45.65
CA GLU A 25 -31.87 -5.25 -46.91
C GLU A 25 -30.43 -4.87 -47.30
N HIS A 26 -30.13 -4.82 -48.60
CA HIS A 26 -28.77 -4.63 -49.13
C HIS A 26 -28.33 -3.15 -49.24
N ASP A 27 -29.20 -2.20 -48.90
CA ASP A 27 -28.90 -0.78 -48.99
C ASP A 27 -28.24 -0.25 -47.71
N ASP A 28 -27.04 0.33 -47.84
CA ASP A 28 -26.24 0.85 -46.74
C ASP A 28 -26.95 1.96 -45.96
N ILE A 29 -27.81 2.74 -46.62
CA ILE A 29 -28.56 3.84 -45.99
C ILE A 29 -29.65 3.28 -45.06
N ILE A 30 -30.30 2.20 -45.48
CA ILE A 30 -31.37 1.54 -44.73
C ILE A 30 -30.78 0.82 -43.52
N ARG A 31 -29.64 0.13 -43.70
CA ARG A 31 -28.86 -0.46 -42.61
C ARG A 31 -28.43 0.57 -41.58
N ALA A 32 -27.95 1.75 -42.01
CA ALA A 32 -27.57 2.82 -41.10
C ALA A 32 -28.75 3.34 -40.26
N HIS A 33 -29.92 3.51 -40.87
CA HIS A 33 -31.14 3.95 -40.17
C HIS A 33 -31.68 2.87 -39.22
N ALA A 34 -31.62 1.61 -39.63
CA ALA A 34 -31.98 0.46 -38.79
C ALA A 34 -31.08 0.39 -37.55
N LEU A 35 -29.76 0.53 -37.74
CA LEU A 35 -28.80 0.52 -36.64
C LEU A 35 -28.96 1.71 -35.68
N GLN A 36 -29.28 2.92 -36.18
CA GLN A 36 -29.58 4.08 -35.33
C GLN A 36 -30.80 3.84 -34.45
N LYS A 37 -31.88 3.31 -35.03
CA LYS A 37 -33.08 2.94 -34.27
C LYS A 37 -32.82 1.81 -33.29
N LEU A 38 -31.99 0.83 -33.65
CA LEU A 38 -31.57 -0.22 -32.74
C LEU A 38 -30.81 0.37 -31.55
N HIS A 39 -29.89 1.31 -31.78
CA HIS A 39 -29.12 1.93 -30.70
C HIS A 39 -29.99 2.58 -29.61
N GLU A 40 -31.16 3.14 -29.95
CA GLU A 40 -32.13 3.71 -29.01
C GLU A 40 -32.95 2.65 -28.26
N VAL A 41 -33.10 1.45 -28.85
CA VAL A 41 -34.08 0.43 -28.45
C VAL A 41 -33.41 -0.80 -27.81
N VAL A 42 -32.08 -0.93 -27.91
CA VAL A 42 -31.29 -2.07 -27.42
C VAL A 42 -31.55 -2.38 -25.95
N ASP A 43 -31.66 -1.39 -25.08
CA ASP A 43 -31.83 -1.63 -23.64
C ASP A 43 -33.18 -2.30 -23.30
N TYR A 44 -34.18 -2.21 -24.18
CA TYR A 44 -35.51 -2.77 -23.96
C TYR A 44 -35.72 -4.10 -24.69
N PHE A 45 -35.11 -4.28 -25.87
CA PHE A 45 -35.33 -5.44 -26.74
C PHE A 45 -34.06 -6.26 -27.00
N TRP A 46 -33.09 -6.23 -26.08
CA TRP A 46 -31.83 -6.98 -26.21
C TRP A 46 -32.03 -8.48 -26.48
N ALA A 47 -33.07 -9.10 -25.90
CA ALA A 47 -33.36 -10.52 -26.09
C ALA A 47 -33.75 -10.88 -27.54
N GLU A 48 -34.46 -10.00 -28.25
CA GLU A 48 -34.79 -10.21 -29.68
C GLU A 48 -33.60 -9.89 -30.58
N ILE A 49 -32.77 -8.92 -30.17
CA ILE A 49 -31.59 -8.51 -30.93
C ILE A 49 -30.46 -9.54 -30.78
N ALA A 50 -30.40 -10.27 -29.66
CA ALA A 50 -29.42 -11.32 -29.37
C ALA A 50 -29.32 -12.37 -30.49
N ASP A 51 -30.46 -12.79 -31.04
CA ASP A 51 -30.51 -13.75 -32.16
C ASP A 51 -29.84 -13.23 -33.44
N ALA A 52 -29.80 -11.90 -33.62
CA ALA A 52 -29.20 -11.22 -34.77
C ALA A 52 -27.79 -10.67 -34.50
N VAL A 53 -27.25 -10.83 -33.29
CA VAL A 53 -25.91 -10.32 -32.92
C VAL A 53 -24.79 -10.83 -33.84
N PRO A 54 -24.73 -12.12 -34.25
CA PRO A 54 -23.68 -12.59 -35.16
C PRO A 54 -23.69 -11.86 -36.52
N PHE A 55 -24.88 -11.46 -36.98
CA PHE A 55 -25.02 -10.69 -38.21
C PHE A 55 -24.52 -9.24 -38.00
N ILE A 56 -24.89 -8.60 -36.89
CA ILE A 56 -24.42 -7.24 -36.54
C ILE A 56 -22.90 -7.21 -36.34
N GLU A 57 -22.33 -8.28 -35.78
CA GLU A 57 -20.89 -8.45 -35.64
C GLU A 57 -20.21 -8.51 -37.02
N SER A 58 -20.72 -9.34 -37.94
CA SER A 58 -20.17 -9.41 -39.30
C SER A 58 -20.20 -8.05 -40.03
N LEU A 59 -21.29 -7.28 -39.85
CA LEU A 59 -21.40 -5.90 -40.37
C LEU A 59 -20.40 -4.93 -39.73
N SER A 60 -19.97 -5.17 -38.49
CA SER A 60 -18.94 -4.36 -37.83
C SER A 60 -17.53 -4.66 -38.35
N GLU A 61 -17.29 -5.87 -38.86
CA GLU A 61 -16.01 -6.32 -39.42
C GLU A 61 -15.87 -5.97 -40.92
N GLU A 62 -16.98 -5.70 -41.61
CA GLU A 62 -16.99 -5.27 -43.01
C GLU A 62 -16.37 -3.88 -43.22
N THR A 63 -15.18 -3.85 -43.81
CA THR A 63 -14.45 -2.60 -44.10
C THR A 63 -15.11 -1.69 -45.13
N ALA A 64 -16.05 -2.21 -45.93
CA ALA A 64 -16.80 -1.47 -46.94
C ALA A 64 -17.93 -0.62 -46.35
N PHE A 65 -18.39 -0.94 -45.13
CA PHE A 65 -19.56 -0.30 -44.54
C PHE A 65 -19.19 1.00 -43.82
N SER A 66 -19.81 2.11 -44.25
CA SER A 66 -19.50 3.45 -43.73
C SER A 66 -19.87 3.65 -42.25
N HIS A 67 -20.80 2.85 -41.71
CA HIS A 67 -21.32 2.98 -40.34
C HIS A 67 -20.93 1.82 -39.42
N ARG A 68 -19.75 1.20 -39.65
CA ARG A 68 -19.20 0.10 -38.82
C ARG A 68 -19.14 0.44 -37.33
N GLU A 69 -18.84 1.69 -37.00
CA GLU A 69 -18.68 2.17 -35.63
C GLU A 69 -20.01 2.12 -34.87
N LEU A 70 -21.11 2.33 -35.58
CA LEU A 70 -22.45 2.30 -35.02
C LEU A 70 -22.92 0.84 -34.84
N ALA A 71 -22.63 -0.04 -35.81
CA ALA A 71 -22.86 -1.49 -35.67
C ALA A 71 -22.11 -2.08 -34.47
N ALA A 72 -20.83 -1.73 -34.32
CA ALA A 72 -20.01 -2.15 -33.18
C ALA A 72 -20.58 -1.66 -31.84
N SER A 73 -21.11 -0.42 -31.79
CA SER A 73 -21.75 0.11 -30.57
C SER A 73 -23.01 -0.66 -30.16
N VAL A 74 -23.82 -1.07 -31.14
CA VAL A 74 -25.06 -1.82 -30.93
C VAL A 74 -24.74 -3.24 -30.47
N ALA A 75 -23.82 -3.91 -31.17
CA ALA A 75 -23.37 -5.25 -30.80
C ALA A 75 -22.78 -5.27 -29.37
N SER A 76 -21.93 -4.30 -29.04
CA SER A 76 -21.34 -4.18 -27.70
C SER A 76 -22.37 -4.01 -26.58
N LYS A 77 -23.41 -3.18 -26.79
CA LYS A 77 -24.51 -3.06 -25.82
C LYS A 77 -25.32 -4.35 -25.68
N CYS A 78 -25.50 -5.12 -26.75
CA CYS A 78 -26.14 -6.43 -26.68
C CYS A 78 -25.30 -7.43 -25.88
N PHE A 79 -23.99 -7.53 -26.15
CA PHE A 79 -23.09 -8.40 -25.39
C PHE A 79 -23.00 -8.01 -23.91
N PHE A 80 -23.11 -6.72 -23.58
CA PHE A 80 -23.22 -6.27 -22.20
C PHE A 80 -24.46 -6.85 -21.48
N HIS A 81 -25.63 -6.85 -22.14
CA HIS A 81 -26.84 -7.44 -21.57
C HIS A 81 -26.80 -8.99 -21.55
N LEU A 82 -25.98 -9.61 -22.41
CA LEU A 82 -25.69 -11.05 -22.39
C LEU A 82 -24.63 -11.45 -21.36
N GLU A 83 -24.09 -10.51 -20.59
CA GLU A 83 -23.02 -10.70 -19.58
C GLU A 83 -21.66 -11.17 -20.17
N GLU A 84 -21.48 -11.08 -21.49
CA GLU A 84 -20.22 -11.41 -22.18
C GLU A 84 -19.34 -10.16 -22.32
N TYR A 85 -18.69 -9.77 -21.22
CA TYR A 85 -17.99 -8.49 -21.14
C TYR A 85 -16.71 -8.39 -21.99
N GLN A 86 -16.06 -9.52 -22.32
CA GLN A 86 -14.83 -9.53 -23.13
C GLN A 86 -15.14 -9.16 -24.60
N ASP A 87 -16.18 -9.76 -25.16
CA ASP A 87 -16.62 -9.46 -26.53
C ASP A 87 -17.27 -8.07 -26.61
N ALA A 88 -17.99 -7.67 -25.58
CA ALA A 88 -18.45 -6.29 -25.44
C ALA A 88 -17.28 -5.30 -25.48
N LEU A 89 -16.19 -5.55 -24.75
CA LEU A 89 -15.02 -4.67 -24.78
C LEU A 89 -14.39 -4.59 -26.18
N ARG A 90 -14.20 -5.73 -26.87
CA ARG A 90 -13.62 -5.76 -28.23
C ARG A 90 -14.42 -4.89 -29.20
N LEU A 91 -15.75 -4.98 -29.13
CA LEU A 91 -16.65 -4.22 -30.00
C LEU A 91 -16.79 -2.76 -29.57
N ALA A 92 -16.75 -2.46 -28.27
CA ALA A 92 -16.68 -1.09 -27.75
C ALA A 92 -15.42 -0.36 -28.25
N LEU A 93 -14.27 -1.04 -28.28
CA LEU A 93 -13.03 -0.51 -28.86
C LEU A 93 -13.15 -0.28 -30.38
N GLY A 94 -14.03 -1.02 -31.07
CA GLY A 94 -14.37 -0.83 -32.48
C GLY A 94 -15.34 0.35 -32.73
N ALA A 95 -16.13 0.73 -31.73
CA ALA A 95 -17.15 1.77 -31.85
C ALA A 95 -16.61 3.20 -31.86
N GLY A 96 -15.34 3.42 -31.43
CA GLY A 96 -14.63 4.69 -31.56
C GLY A 96 -15.44 5.90 -31.09
N LYS A 97 -15.99 6.67 -32.06
CA LYS A 97 -16.74 7.91 -31.82
C LYS A 97 -18.06 7.72 -31.06
N TYR A 98 -18.63 6.51 -31.07
CA TYR A 98 -19.90 6.21 -30.43
C TYR A 98 -19.75 5.65 -29.01
N PHE A 99 -18.51 5.55 -28.50
CA PHE A 99 -18.23 5.18 -27.12
C PHE A 99 -17.72 6.39 -26.34
N ASP A 100 -18.64 7.12 -25.71
CA ASP A 100 -18.31 8.29 -24.90
C ASP A 100 -18.03 7.91 -23.44
N VAL A 101 -16.76 8.05 -23.02
CA VAL A 101 -16.27 7.78 -21.65
C VAL A 101 -16.86 8.76 -20.61
N ASN A 102 -17.42 9.90 -21.06
CA ASN A 102 -17.97 10.94 -20.19
C ASN A 102 -19.43 10.68 -19.78
N VAL A 103 -20.15 9.82 -20.50
CA VAL A 103 -21.53 9.46 -20.16
C VAL A 103 -21.50 8.55 -18.93
N HIS A 104 -22.30 8.88 -17.92
CA HIS A 104 -22.43 8.07 -16.72
C HIS A 104 -23.59 7.08 -16.90
N SER A 105 -23.30 5.95 -17.56
CA SER A 105 -24.21 4.82 -17.74
C SER A 105 -23.64 3.56 -17.09
N GLN A 106 -24.52 2.65 -16.65
CA GLN A 106 -24.12 1.33 -16.17
C GLN A 106 -23.30 0.57 -17.21
N TYR A 107 -23.64 0.73 -18.50
CA TYR A 107 -22.88 0.15 -19.60
C TYR A 107 -21.45 0.71 -19.67
N THR A 108 -21.31 2.05 -19.67
CA THR A 108 -19.99 2.69 -19.77
C THR A 108 -19.11 2.39 -18.56
N GLU A 109 -19.67 2.39 -17.35
CA GLU A 109 -18.89 2.13 -16.13
C GLU A 109 -18.38 0.68 -16.09
N THR A 110 -19.23 -0.29 -16.43
CA THR A 110 -18.83 -1.70 -16.46
C THR A 110 -17.80 -1.97 -17.56
N ILE A 111 -17.98 -1.41 -18.76
CA ILE A 111 -17.02 -1.58 -19.86
C ILE A 111 -15.67 -0.89 -19.55
N ILE A 112 -15.68 0.27 -18.88
CA ILE A 112 -14.43 0.91 -18.42
C ILE A 112 -13.75 0.03 -17.36
N ALA A 113 -14.50 -0.53 -16.42
CA ALA A 113 -13.95 -1.43 -15.39
C ALA A 113 -13.32 -2.68 -16.02
N THR A 114 -14.02 -3.35 -16.94
CA THR A 114 -13.46 -4.53 -17.64
C THR A 114 -12.27 -4.17 -18.51
N CYS A 115 -12.28 -2.99 -19.16
CA CYS A 115 -11.13 -2.46 -19.90
C CYS A 115 -9.90 -2.28 -19.01
N ILE A 116 -10.07 -1.73 -17.81
CA ILE A 116 -8.98 -1.52 -16.84
C ILE A 116 -8.44 -2.87 -16.36
N ASP A 117 -9.31 -3.82 -16.02
CA ASP A 117 -8.91 -5.15 -15.55
C ASP A 117 -8.12 -5.91 -16.62
N GLU A 118 -8.60 -5.90 -17.87
CA GLU A 118 -7.89 -6.54 -18.97
C GLU A 118 -6.56 -5.83 -19.28
N TYR A 119 -6.54 -4.50 -19.24
CA TYR A 119 -5.33 -3.71 -19.40
C TYR A 119 -4.27 -4.04 -18.32
N ILE A 120 -4.68 -4.14 -17.05
CA ILE A 120 -3.82 -4.52 -15.94
C ILE A 120 -3.33 -5.97 -16.12
N ALA A 121 -4.21 -6.89 -16.51
CA ALA A 121 -3.84 -8.29 -16.75
C ALA A 121 -2.78 -8.42 -17.85
N ILE A 122 -2.94 -7.69 -18.97
CA ILE A 122 -1.96 -7.67 -20.07
C ILE A 122 -0.64 -7.07 -19.60
N ARG A 123 -0.64 -6.01 -18.80
CA ARG A 123 0.60 -5.37 -18.30
C ARG A 123 1.33 -6.19 -17.24
N THR A 124 0.59 -6.93 -16.41
CA THR A 124 1.16 -7.68 -15.30
C THR A 124 1.68 -9.06 -15.72
N ASN A 125 0.93 -9.76 -16.59
CA ASN A 125 1.20 -11.13 -17.02
C ASN A 125 1.65 -11.23 -18.48
N GLY A 126 1.40 -10.20 -19.30
CA GLY A 126 1.76 -10.20 -20.71
C GLY A 126 3.22 -9.84 -20.93
N GLU A 127 4.11 -10.81 -20.67
CA GLU A 127 5.46 -10.75 -21.23
C GLU A 127 5.37 -10.76 -22.77
N GLY A 128 5.36 -9.56 -23.38
CA GLY A 128 5.48 -9.38 -24.83
C GLY A 128 4.19 -9.20 -25.64
N LYS A 129 3.00 -9.11 -25.02
CA LYS A 129 1.78 -8.68 -25.74
C LYS A 129 1.73 -7.15 -25.80
N ALA A 130 1.78 -6.59 -27.00
CA ALA A 130 1.56 -5.16 -27.20
C ALA A 130 0.12 -4.83 -26.80
N VAL A 131 -0.05 -3.83 -25.94
CA VAL A 131 -1.37 -3.29 -25.61
C VAL A 131 -1.94 -2.64 -26.88
N ASP A 132 -3.22 -2.90 -27.16
CA ASP A 132 -3.94 -2.18 -28.20
C ASP A 132 -3.93 -0.66 -27.90
N PRO A 133 -3.45 0.19 -28.84
CA PRO A 133 -3.46 1.64 -28.69
C PRO A 133 -4.83 2.23 -28.32
N ARG A 134 -5.93 1.58 -28.73
CA ARG A 134 -7.29 2.03 -28.41
C ARG A 134 -7.62 1.88 -26.93
N MET A 135 -7.22 0.76 -26.34
CA MET A 135 -7.38 0.49 -24.92
C MET A 135 -6.55 1.47 -24.09
N GLN A 136 -5.32 1.75 -24.53
CA GLN A 136 -4.48 2.76 -23.91
C GLN A 136 -5.14 4.15 -23.95
N ALA A 137 -5.74 4.54 -25.08
CA ALA A 137 -6.43 5.82 -25.21
C ALA A 137 -7.63 5.96 -24.25
N ILE A 138 -8.42 4.89 -24.07
CA ILE A 138 -9.54 4.89 -23.10
C ILE A 138 -9.02 5.05 -21.67
N VAL A 139 -7.96 4.32 -21.31
CA VAL A 139 -7.34 4.43 -19.99
C VAL A 139 -6.77 5.83 -19.76
N GLU A 140 -6.17 6.45 -20.77
CA GLU A 140 -5.67 7.84 -20.70
C GLU A 140 -6.82 8.85 -20.53
N GLN A 141 -7.93 8.70 -21.25
CA GLN A 141 -9.12 9.51 -21.05
C GLN A 141 -9.72 9.33 -19.64
N MET A 142 -9.66 8.11 -19.10
CA MET A 142 -10.09 7.84 -17.72
C MET A 142 -9.19 8.59 -16.71
N PHE A 143 -7.88 8.59 -16.90
CA PHE A 143 -6.96 9.39 -16.08
C PHE A 143 -7.30 10.87 -16.13
N ASP A 144 -7.54 11.42 -17.32
CA ASP A 144 -7.93 12.83 -17.49
C ASP A 144 -9.26 13.14 -16.80
N ARG A 145 -10.23 12.22 -16.85
CA ARG A 145 -11.50 12.32 -16.12
C ARG A 145 -11.26 12.32 -14.60
N CYS A 146 -10.40 11.44 -14.08
CA CYS A 146 -10.06 11.41 -12.66
C CYS A 146 -9.32 12.67 -12.20
N TYR A 147 -8.47 13.25 -13.05
CA TYR A 147 -7.82 14.52 -12.77
C TYR A 147 -8.83 15.68 -12.74
N ALA A 148 -9.80 15.69 -13.65
CA ALA A 148 -10.87 16.69 -13.69
C ALA A 148 -11.84 16.59 -12.51
N SER A 149 -12.16 15.37 -12.04
CA SER A 149 -13.02 15.14 -10.88
C SER A 149 -12.32 15.34 -9.53
N GLY A 150 -10.99 15.50 -9.53
CA GLY A 150 -10.18 15.61 -8.32
C GLY A 150 -9.99 14.29 -7.56
N THR A 151 -10.33 13.14 -8.16
CA THR A 151 -10.18 11.82 -7.52
C THR A 151 -8.78 11.21 -7.75
N PHE A 152 -7.73 11.94 -7.34
CA PHE A 152 -6.32 11.55 -7.54
C PHE A 152 -5.93 10.20 -6.90
N LYS A 153 -6.57 9.83 -5.77
CA LYS A 153 -6.30 8.55 -5.09
C LYS A 153 -6.69 7.35 -5.96
N GLN A 154 -7.79 7.44 -6.71
CA GLN A 154 -8.23 6.39 -7.62
C GLN A 154 -7.27 6.29 -8.82
N ALA A 155 -6.92 7.43 -9.41
CA ALA A 155 -5.92 7.48 -10.49
C ALA A 155 -4.59 6.84 -10.03
N LEU A 156 -4.13 7.16 -8.82
CA LEU A 156 -2.91 6.57 -8.29
C LEU A 156 -3.00 5.05 -8.11
N GLY A 157 -4.14 4.54 -7.60
CA GLY A 157 -4.38 3.10 -7.49
C GLY A 157 -4.28 2.39 -8.85
N VAL A 158 -4.99 2.90 -9.86
CA VAL A 158 -4.95 2.35 -11.22
C VAL A 158 -3.55 2.45 -11.83
N ALA A 159 -2.80 3.53 -11.57
CA ALA A 159 -1.43 3.69 -12.05
C ALA A 159 -0.47 2.66 -11.43
N LEU A 160 -0.65 2.34 -10.14
CA LEU A 160 0.14 1.33 -9.42
C LEU A 160 -0.20 -0.09 -9.88
N GLU A 161 -1.48 -0.41 -10.06
CA GLU A 161 -1.93 -1.72 -10.55
C GLU A 161 -1.47 -1.97 -11.99
N SER A 162 -1.55 -0.96 -12.85
CA SER A 162 -1.09 -1.03 -14.25
C SER A 162 0.43 -0.97 -14.44
N ARG A 163 1.19 -0.89 -13.33
CA ARG A 163 2.66 -0.80 -13.30
C ARG A 163 3.24 0.38 -14.13
N ARG A 164 2.56 1.53 -14.16
CA ARG A 164 3.00 2.72 -14.90
C ARG A 164 3.60 3.78 -13.99
N LEU A 165 4.93 3.89 -13.99
CA LEU A 165 5.66 4.89 -13.20
C LEU A 165 5.39 6.32 -13.64
N ASP A 166 5.32 6.55 -14.95
CA ASP A 166 5.04 7.84 -15.56
C ASP A 166 3.68 8.42 -15.11
N LYS A 167 2.64 7.59 -14.98
CA LYS A 167 1.33 8.03 -14.48
C LYS A 167 1.29 8.20 -12.96
N VAL A 168 2.10 7.46 -12.21
CA VAL A 168 2.26 7.68 -10.76
C VAL A 168 2.84 9.08 -10.53
N GLU A 169 3.93 9.42 -11.23
CA GLU A 169 4.59 10.73 -11.13
C GLU A 169 3.66 11.87 -11.55
N GLU A 170 2.96 11.71 -12.67
CA GLU A 170 2.01 12.70 -13.19
C GLU A 170 0.83 12.92 -12.22
N SER A 171 0.26 11.85 -11.66
CA SER A 171 -0.87 11.93 -10.74
C SER A 171 -0.52 12.64 -9.44
N ILE A 172 0.72 12.47 -8.95
CA ILE A 172 1.21 13.12 -7.74
C ILE A 172 1.50 14.60 -8.00
N ARG A 173 2.08 14.96 -9.14
CA ARG A 173 2.38 16.37 -9.47
C ARG A 173 1.14 17.21 -9.75
N LYS A 174 0.11 16.60 -10.34
CA LYS A 174 -1.15 17.29 -10.66
C LYS A 174 -2.07 17.43 -9.44
N SER A 175 -1.81 16.71 -8.35
CA SER A 175 -2.68 16.76 -7.18
C SER A 175 -2.53 18.10 -6.44
N PRO A 176 -3.62 18.64 -5.86
CA PRO A 176 -3.57 19.90 -5.11
C PRO A 176 -2.79 19.75 -3.79
N ASP A 177 -2.72 18.54 -3.24
CA ASP A 177 -1.97 18.20 -2.04
C ASP A 177 -0.98 17.07 -2.35
N VAL A 178 0.25 17.50 -2.68
CA VAL A 178 1.33 16.60 -3.07
C VAL A 178 1.81 15.76 -1.88
N SER A 179 1.89 16.35 -0.69
CA SER A 179 2.39 15.64 0.52
C SER A 179 1.44 14.51 0.92
N ALA A 180 0.12 14.77 0.99
CA ALA A 180 -0.85 13.71 1.30
C ALA A 180 -0.93 12.63 0.20
N SER A 181 -0.73 13.01 -1.07
CA SER A 181 -0.70 12.06 -2.19
C SER A 181 0.53 11.15 -2.14
N LEU A 182 1.69 11.70 -1.74
CA LEU A 182 2.91 10.93 -1.53
C LEU A 182 2.79 9.95 -0.36
N ALA A 183 2.25 10.40 0.78
CA ALA A 183 2.01 9.54 1.93
C ALA A 183 1.03 8.40 1.61
N TYR A 184 -0.04 8.70 0.85
CA TYR A 184 -0.95 7.68 0.35
C TYR A 184 -0.25 6.70 -0.61
N CYS A 185 0.57 7.20 -1.54
CA CYS A 185 1.35 6.35 -2.45
C CYS A 185 2.28 5.40 -1.69
N PHE A 186 2.93 5.90 -0.64
CA PHE A 186 3.82 5.12 0.20
C PHE A 186 3.07 3.97 0.89
N GLU A 187 1.92 4.23 1.51
CA GLU A 187 1.11 3.21 2.18
C GLU A 187 0.58 2.16 1.20
N VAL A 188 0.09 2.60 0.02
CA VAL A 188 -0.40 1.69 -1.03
C VAL A 188 0.76 0.84 -1.57
N SER A 189 1.96 1.41 -1.72
CA SER A 189 3.15 0.65 -2.16
C SER A 189 3.56 -0.44 -1.18
N ARG A 190 3.32 -0.24 0.12
CA ARG A 190 3.63 -1.21 1.18
C ARG A 190 2.60 -2.35 1.25
N THR A 191 1.33 -2.04 1.02
CA THR A 191 0.21 -2.98 1.24
C THR A 191 -0.22 -3.72 -0.03
N THR A 192 -0.30 -3.04 -1.18
CA THR A 192 -0.92 -3.58 -2.40
C THR A 192 0.10 -4.10 -3.42
N VAL A 193 1.30 -3.51 -3.49
CA VAL A 193 2.28 -3.85 -4.53
C VAL A 193 3.03 -5.14 -4.15
N THR A 194 2.62 -6.23 -4.81
CA THR A 194 3.19 -7.57 -4.63
C THR A 194 4.57 -7.74 -5.26
N ASN A 195 4.78 -7.17 -6.46
CA ASN A 195 6.04 -7.28 -7.17
C ASN A 195 7.13 -6.41 -6.50
N ARG A 196 8.21 -7.07 -6.06
CA ARG A 196 9.34 -6.42 -5.39
C ARG A 196 10.07 -5.41 -6.28
N ASP A 197 10.38 -5.75 -7.52
CA ASP A 197 11.19 -4.90 -8.39
C ASP A 197 10.43 -3.61 -8.75
N PHE A 198 9.15 -3.75 -9.07
CA PHE A 198 8.28 -2.59 -9.31
C PHE A 198 8.13 -1.74 -8.05
N ARG A 199 7.95 -2.36 -6.87
CA ARG A 199 7.89 -1.62 -5.59
C ARG A 199 9.17 -0.81 -5.34
N LEU A 200 10.35 -1.37 -5.60
CA LEU A 200 11.61 -0.64 -5.47
C LEU A 200 11.69 0.55 -6.45
N GLN A 201 11.23 0.39 -7.69
CA GLN A 201 11.18 1.50 -8.65
C GLN A 201 10.21 2.61 -8.22
N VAL A 202 9.02 2.25 -7.71
CA VAL A 202 8.06 3.23 -7.16
C VAL A 202 8.68 4.00 -5.99
N LEU A 203 9.34 3.30 -5.05
CA LEU A 203 10.02 3.93 -3.92
C LEU A 203 11.13 4.90 -4.39
N GLN A 204 11.90 4.55 -5.42
CA GLN A 204 12.90 5.46 -6.01
C GLN A 204 12.26 6.73 -6.60
N VAL A 205 11.14 6.60 -7.31
CA VAL A 205 10.39 7.76 -7.84
C VAL A 205 9.85 8.62 -6.70
N LEU A 206 9.36 8.01 -5.62
CA LEU A 206 8.89 8.74 -4.44
C LEU A 206 10.02 9.57 -3.80
N VAL A 207 11.23 9.02 -3.66
CA VAL A 207 12.39 9.80 -3.15
C VAL A 207 12.66 11.02 -4.02
N GLN A 208 12.62 10.88 -5.34
CA GLN A 208 12.84 12.00 -6.26
C GLN A 208 11.75 13.07 -6.13
N LEU A 209 10.49 12.66 -5.95
CA LEU A 209 9.37 13.57 -5.74
C LEU A 209 9.44 14.30 -4.40
N TYR A 210 9.79 13.61 -3.32
CA TYR A 210 10.00 14.23 -2.00
C TYR A 210 11.14 15.24 -2.01
N ARG A 211 12.24 14.97 -2.74
CA ARG A 211 13.35 15.92 -2.92
C ARG A 211 12.97 17.16 -3.73
N GLY A 212 11.97 17.05 -4.61
CA GLY A 212 11.46 18.15 -5.42
C GLY A 212 10.52 19.12 -4.67
N LEU A 213 10.11 18.79 -3.44
CA LEU A 213 9.24 19.65 -2.64
C LEU A 213 9.99 20.87 -2.09
N PRO A 214 9.30 22.02 -1.93
CA PRO A 214 9.91 23.24 -1.39
C PRO A 214 10.31 23.08 0.09
N VAL A 215 9.57 22.26 0.84
CA VAL A 215 9.91 21.83 2.20
C VAL A 215 10.26 20.36 2.14
N GLN A 216 11.51 20.02 2.46
CA GLN A 216 11.95 18.63 2.41
C GLN A 216 11.51 17.89 3.68
N GLU A 217 10.72 16.84 3.50
CA GLU A 217 10.28 15.97 4.58
C GLU A 217 11.32 14.85 4.78
N TYR A 218 12.43 15.18 5.45
CA TYR A 218 13.57 14.26 5.63
C TYR A 218 13.23 12.94 6.31
N THR A 219 12.25 12.93 7.24
CA THR A 219 11.77 11.70 7.88
C THR A 219 11.23 10.70 6.86
N HIS A 220 10.31 11.12 5.97
CA HIS A 220 9.74 10.24 4.95
C HIS A 220 10.80 9.78 3.94
N ILE A 221 11.71 10.66 3.54
CA ILE A 221 12.82 10.31 2.64
C ILE A 221 13.69 9.21 3.27
N CYS A 222 14.10 9.38 4.52
CA CYS A 222 14.96 8.41 5.20
C CYS A 222 14.25 7.06 5.45
N GLN A 223 12.95 7.07 5.76
CA GLN A 223 12.16 5.83 5.84
C GLN A 223 12.11 5.09 4.50
N ILE A 224 11.93 5.81 3.39
CA ILE A 224 11.93 5.21 2.04
C ILE A 224 13.32 4.68 1.68
N LEU A 225 14.38 5.46 1.94
CA LEU A 225 15.77 5.05 1.69
C LEU A 225 16.16 3.81 2.51
N GLN A 226 15.64 3.68 3.73
CA GLN A 226 15.82 2.48 4.54
C GLN A 226 15.17 1.25 3.89
N LEU A 227 13.97 1.37 3.32
CA LEU A 227 13.34 0.28 2.56
C LEU A 227 14.10 -0.07 1.28
N LEU A 228 14.79 0.91 0.68
CA LEU A 228 15.67 0.73 -0.48
C LEU A 228 17.06 0.19 -0.13
N ASP A 229 17.39 0.03 1.17
CA ASP A 229 18.71 -0.35 1.68
C ASP A 229 19.85 0.61 1.26
N GLN A 230 19.53 1.88 1.01
CA GLN A 230 20.48 2.91 0.55
C GLN A 230 21.09 3.68 1.73
N HIS A 231 21.96 3.00 2.49
CA HIS A 231 22.60 3.57 3.69
C HIS A 231 23.52 4.78 3.40
N ALA A 232 24.15 4.82 2.23
CA ALA A 232 25.04 5.91 1.85
C ALA A 232 24.29 7.23 1.68
N GLU A 233 23.12 7.21 1.04
CA GLU A 233 22.31 8.42 0.84
C GLU A 233 21.79 8.97 2.16
N VAL A 234 21.32 8.11 3.08
CA VAL A 234 20.90 8.52 4.43
C VAL A 234 22.06 9.18 5.18
N ALA A 235 23.26 8.62 5.11
CA ALA A 235 24.44 9.22 5.75
C ALA A 235 24.76 10.61 5.17
N THR A 236 24.65 10.80 3.85
CA THR A 236 24.86 12.12 3.24
C THR A 236 23.80 13.16 3.64
N ILE A 237 22.53 12.74 3.77
CA ILE A 237 21.45 13.62 4.23
C ILE A 237 21.70 14.04 5.67
N LEU A 238 21.99 13.09 6.57
CA LEU A 238 22.30 13.37 7.97
C LEU A 238 23.52 14.29 8.11
N GLN A 239 24.54 14.13 7.29
CA GLN A 239 25.69 15.03 7.28
C GLN A 239 25.35 16.43 6.79
N THR A 240 24.51 16.53 5.76
CA THR A 240 24.06 17.83 5.24
C THR A 240 23.26 18.58 6.30
N LEU A 241 22.38 17.88 7.02
CA LEU A 241 21.61 18.43 8.15
C LEU A 241 22.47 18.80 9.35
N LEU A 242 23.55 18.04 9.62
CA LEU A 242 24.48 18.37 10.70
C LEU A 242 25.45 19.51 10.36
N ALA A 243 25.73 19.72 9.07
CA ALA A 243 26.62 20.74 8.58
C ALA A 243 25.95 22.12 8.46
N SER A 244 24.61 22.16 8.44
CA SER A 244 23.90 23.42 8.42
C SER A 244 24.06 24.16 9.76
N SER A 245 24.04 25.49 9.67
CA SER A 245 24.23 26.37 10.83
C SER A 245 22.98 26.43 11.73
N ASP A 246 21.84 25.95 11.24
CA ASP A 246 20.56 25.99 11.95
C ASP A 246 20.47 24.85 12.98
N ASP A 247 20.00 25.19 14.18
CA ASP A 247 19.78 24.21 15.23
C ASP A 247 18.55 23.34 14.93
N ASP A 248 17.57 23.85 14.18
CA ASP A 248 16.36 23.12 13.80
C ASP A 248 16.68 21.92 12.88
N ASP A 249 17.58 22.09 11.91
CA ASP A 249 18.05 21.01 11.04
C ASP A 249 18.78 19.91 11.83
N THR A 250 19.54 20.32 12.86
CA THR A 250 20.22 19.38 13.76
C THR A 250 19.20 18.56 14.56
N LEU A 251 18.11 19.18 15.02
CA LEU A 251 17.02 18.48 15.71
C LEU A 251 16.31 17.49 14.77
N ILE A 252 16.07 17.86 13.52
CA ILE A 252 15.50 16.96 12.49
C ILE A 252 16.43 15.76 12.28
N ALA A 253 17.75 15.96 12.22
CA ALA A 253 18.71 14.86 12.11
C ALA A 253 18.63 13.87 13.29
N TYR A 254 18.44 14.38 14.52
CA TYR A 254 18.24 13.51 15.68
C TYR A 254 16.91 12.77 15.64
N GLN A 255 15.83 13.45 15.23
CA GLN A 255 14.53 12.80 15.05
C GLN A 255 14.61 11.65 14.04
N VAL A 256 15.20 11.91 12.86
CA VAL A 256 15.43 10.87 11.85
C VAL A 256 16.26 9.72 12.42
N ALA A 257 17.29 9.99 13.22
CA ALA A 257 18.08 8.93 13.83
C ALA A 257 17.28 8.07 14.83
N PHE A 258 16.40 8.68 15.63
CA PHE A 258 15.48 7.93 16.49
C PHE A 258 14.52 7.06 15.66
N ASP A 259 13.90 7.62 14.62
CA ASP A 259 12.99 6.89 13.73
C ASP A 259 13.68 5.70 13.05
N LEU A 260 14.96 5.84 12.66
CA LEU A 260 15.74 4.77 12.06
C LEU A 260 16.05 3.64 13.06
N VAL A 261 16.29 3.98 14.33
CA VAL A 261 16.58 3.01 15.40
C VAL A 261 15.33 2.22 15.77
N GLU A 262 14.15 2.85 15.78
CA GLU A 262 12.87 2.18 16.04
C GLU A 262 12.56 1.06 15.04
N ASN A 263 13.07 1.16 13.80
CA ASN A 263 12.89 0.13 12.78
C ASN A 263 13.78 -1.13 12.99
N GLU A 264 14.61 -1.18 14.04
CA GLU A 264 15.39 -2.34 14.53
C GLU A 264 16.32 -3.04 13.49
N ASN A 265 16.63 -2.41 12.35
CA ASN A 265 17.56 -2.98 11.37
C ASN A 265 19.03 -2.68 11.72
N GLN A 266 19.59 -3.46 12.64
CA GLN A 266 20.96 -3.27 13.15
C GLN A 266 22.03 -3.26 12.04
N LYS A 267 21.90 -4.10 11.01
CA LYS A 267 22.86 -4.15 9.91
C LYS A 267 22.90 -2.82 9.15
N PHE A 268 21.73 -2.25 8.86
CA PHE A 268 21.60 -0.95 8.20
C PHE A 268 22.16 0.18 9.07
N LEU A 269 21.82 0.21 10.37
CA LEU A 269 22.34 1.22 11.30
C LEU A 269 23.86 1.18 11.43
N HIS A 270 24.46 -0.02 11.46
CA HIS A 270 25.92 -0.17 11.43
C HIS A 270 26.54 0.33 10.11
N ALA A 271 25.89 0.10 8.96
CA ALA A 271 26.35 0.61 7.69
C ALA A 271 26.25 2.14 7.61
N VAL A 272 25.16 2.74 8.11
CA VAL A 272 24.99 4.19 8.19
C VAL A 272 26.02 4.82 9.11
N SER A 273 26.23 4.28 10.32
CA SER A 273 27.23 4.81 11.27
C SER A 273 28.66 4.72 10.73
N SER A 274 29.01 3.63 10.03
CA SER A 274 30.29 3.49 9.33
C SER A 274 30.45 4.49 8.17
N ALA A 275 29.40 4.73 7.40
CA ALA A 275 29.43 5.74 6.32
C ALA A 275 29.56 7.17 6.89
N LEU A 276 28.95 7.44 8.03
CA LEU A 276 29.03 8.71 8.74
C LEU A 276 30.45 8.99 9.25
N THR A 277 31.14 8.00 9.83
CA THR A 277 32.53 8.17 10.29
C THR A 277 33.51 8.31 9.12
N ALA A 278 33.29 7.59 8.02
CA ALA A 278 34.17 7.62 6.86
C ALA A 278 34.17 8.98 6.13
N THR A 279 33.02 9.68 6.14
CA THR A 279 32.84 10.92 5.38
C THR A 279 33.02 12.18 6.25
N ALA A 280 33.08 12.04 7.57
CA ALA A 280 33.27 13.16 8.48
C ALA A 280 34.72 13.67 8.50
N ALA A 281 34.93 14.92 8.08
CA ALA A 281 36.24 15.58 8.08
C ALA A 281 36.74 15.97 9.49
N ALA A 282 35.85 16.09 10.47
CA ALA A 282 36.19 16.31 11.89
C ALA A 282 35.05 15.81 12.81
N PRO A 283 35.37 15.16 13.95
CA PRO A 283 34.37 14.79 14.95
C PRO A 283 33.83 16.06 15.63
N THR A 284 32.55 16.36 15.38
CA THR A 284 31.83 17.41 16.10
C THR A 284 31.03 16.79 17.23
N SER A 285 30.84 17.52 18.33
CA SER A 285 30.01 17.06 19.46
C SER A 285 28.58 16.69 19.05
N ARG A 286 28.08 17.29 17.95
CA ARG A 286 26.78 16.96 17.36
C ARG A 286 26.77 15.57 16.72
N LEU A 287 27.86 15.21 16.04
CA LEU A 287 28.05 13.90 15.39
C LEU A 287 28.20 12.79 16.43
N ASP A 288 28.94 13.03 17.52
CA ASP A 288 29.08 12.05 18.61
C ASP A 288 27.72 11.70 19.24
N LYS A 289 26.88 12.72 19.48
CA LYS A 289 25.49 12.51 19.94
C LYS A 289 24.66 11.72 18.93
N LEU A 290 24.77 12.03 17.64
CA LEU A 290 24.05 11.30 16.59
C LEU A 290 24.47 9.82 16.58
N GLN A 291 25.76 9.53 16.71
CA GLN A 291 26.28 8.16 16.77
C GLN A 291 25.77 7.42 18.00
N GLN A 292 25.72 8.09 19.16
CA GLN A 292 25.17 7.50 20.37
C GLN A 292 23.69 7.14 20.21
N ILE A 293 22.91 7.97 19.50
CA ILE A 293 21.51 7.68 19.16
C ILE A 293 21.44 6.47 18.21
N LEU A 294 22.20 6.47 17.12
CA LEU A 294 22.18 5.41 16.10
C LEU A 294 22.65 4.04 16.62
N GLN A 295 23.51 4.00 17.65
CA GLN A 295 23.90 2.77 18.33
C GLN A 295 22.77 2.17 19.19
N GLY A 296 21.72 2.94 19.47
CA GLY A 296 20.56 2.52 20.26
C GLY A 296 20.79 2.47 21.77
N GLU A 297 22.03 2.64 22.25
CA GLU A 297 22.35 2.61 23.69
C GLU A 297 21.55 3.65 24.47
N PHE A 298 21.44 4.86 23.93
CA PHE A 298 20.71 5.95 24.58
C PHE A 298 19.21 5.65 24.72
N SER A 299 18.59 5.06 23.70
CA SER A 299 17.17 4.66 23.73
C SER A 299 16.92 3.55 24.75
N VAL A 300 17.86 2.61 24.88
CA VAL A 300 17.79 1.54 25.89
C VAL A 300 17.89 2.11 27.30
N ASP A 301 18.85 3.01 27.56
CA ASP A 301 19.02 3.66 28.86
C ASP A 301 17.77 4.47 29.26
N LEU A 302 17.16 5.19 28.31
CA LEU A 302 15.94 5.97 28.55
C LEU A 302 14.72 5.08 28.85
N LEU A 303 14.55 4.00 28.09
CA LEU A 303 13.46 3.03 28.31
C LEU A 303 13.61 2.35 29.67
N LEU A 304 14.83 2.00 30.06
CA LEU A 304 15.14 1.40 31.36
C LEU A 304 14.79 2.33 32.52
N ASP A 305 15.19 3.60 32.46
CA ASP A 305 14.85 4.61 33.48
C ASP A 305 13.34 4.85 33.56
N PHE A 306 12.64 4.89 32.42
CA PHE A 306 11.18 4.98 32.37
C PHE A 306 10.52 3.79 33.05
N LEU A 307 10.90 2.56 32.68
CA LEU A 307 10.33 1.33 33.23
C LEU A 307 10.58 1.23 34.74
N PHE A 308 11.79 1.55 35.19
CA PHE A 308 12.12 1.55 36.61
C PHE A 308 11.28 2.57 37.41
N ARG A 309 11.18 3.82 36.94
CA ARG A 309 10.46 4.89 37.67
C ARG A 309 8.95 4.74 37.63
N GLN A 310 8.39 4.25 36.53
CA GLN A 310 6.93 4.13 36.34
C GLN A 310 6.43 2.70 36.56
N THR A 311 7.16 1.88 37.32
CA THR A 311 6.69 0.54 37.69
C THR A 311 5.43 0.62 38.54
N GLN A 312 4.30 0.15 37.99
CA GLN A 312 3.00 0.01 38.68
C GLN A 312 2.69 -1.46 39.00
N SER A 313 3.72 -2.27 39.22
CA SER A 313 3.57 -3.70 39.55
C SER A 313 3.03 -3.85 40.97
N ASP A 314 1.89 -4.55 41.12
CA ASP A 314 1.31 -4.82 42.44
C ASP A 314 1.97 -6.07 43.09
N PRO A 315 2.75 -5.90 44.16
CA PRO A 315 3.39 -7.03 44.84
C PRO A 315 2.39 -8.00 45.49
N LEU A 316 1.14 -7.58 45.74
CA LEU A 316 0.11 -8.44 46.31
C LEU A 316 -0.32 -9.56 45.34
N VAL A 317 -0.39 -9.24 44.05
CA VAL A 317 -0.71 -10.22 43.00
C VAL A 317 0.26 -11.40 43.04
N MET A 318 1.56 -11.10 43.12
CA MET A 318 2.59 -12.13 43.17
C MET A 318 2.54 -12.94 44.48
N LYS A 319 2.25 -12.31 45.63
CA LYS A 319 2.05 -13.02 46.90
C LYS A 319 0.87 -14.00 46.83
N ASN A 320 -0.23 -13.60 46.19
CA ASN A 320 -1.40 -14.46 46.00
C ASN A 320 -1.06 -15.66 45.09
N ILE A 321 -0.34 -15.41 43.98
CA ILE A 321 0.13 -16.45 43.06
C ILE A 321 1.05 -17.43 43.80
N LYS A 322 2.03 -16.94 44.55
CA LYS A 322 2.95 -17.77 45.34
C LYS A 322 2.18 -18.70 46.31
N THR A 323 1.26 -18.13 47.09
CA THR A 323 0.47 -18.87 48.09
C THR A 323 -0.39 -19.96 47.43
N ALA A 324 -0.95 -19.70 46.24
CA ALA A 324 -1.72 -20.69 45.50
C ALA A 324 -0.87 -21.83 44.92
N VAL A 325 0.42 -21.57 44.66
CA VAL A 325 1.36 -22.49 43.97
C VAL A 325 2.24 -23.29 44.94
N GLU A 326 2.38 -22.87 46.21
CA GLU A 326 3.37 -23.37 47.18
C GLU A 326 3.40 -24.90 47.40
N ASN A 327 2.29 -25.60 47.13
CA ASN A 327 2.15 -27.05 47.32
C ASN A 327 2.01 -27.87 46.02
N ARG A 328 2.25 -27.31 44.83
CA ARG A 328 1.94 -27.99 43.56
C ARG A 328 3.13 -28.13 42.60
N ASN A 329 2.98 -29.11 41.69
CA ASN A 329 3.83 -29.52 40.57
C ASN A 329 4.84 -28.48 40.03
N SER A 330 6.03 -28.95 39.65
CA SER A 330 7.11 -28.18 39.00
C SER A 330 6.66 -27.23 37.88
N VAL A 331 5.62 -27.61 37.12
CA VAL A 331 5.02 -26.78 36.06
C VAL A 331 4.45 -25.47 36.61
N LEU A 332 3.73 -25.50 37.72
CA LEU A 332 3.09 -24.31 38.29
C LEU A 332 4.10 -23.37 38.92
N HIS A 333 5.16 -23.93 39.52
CA HIS A 333 6.30 -23.13 39.97
C HIS A 333 6.96 -22.39 38.79
N ASN A 334 7.23 -23.10 37.68
CA ASN A 334 7.79 -22.49 36.48
C ASN A 334 6.86 -21.40 35.90
N SER A 335 5.55 -21.65 35.85
CA SER A 335 4.56 -20.63 35.44
C SER A 335 4.58 -19.38 36.32
N ALA A 336 4.69 -19.54 37.65
CA ALA A 336 4.76 -18.41 38.58
C ALA A 336 6.03 -17.58 38.38
N VAL A 337 7.17 -18.22 38.17
CA VAL A 337 8.45 -17.55 37.89
C VAL A 337 8.43 -16.83 36.55
N CYS A 338 7.88 -17.44 35.50
CA CYS A 338 7.69 -16.76 34.21
C CYS A 338 6.72 -15.58 34.31
N ALA A 339 5.63 -15.72 35.07
CA ALA A 339 4.70 -14.62 35.31
C ALA A 339 5.40 -13.45 36.01
N HIS A 340 6.24 -13.72 37.01
CA HIS A 340 7.06 -12.69 37.66
C HIS A 340 7.99 -11.98 36.68
N ALA A 341 8.69 -12.76 35.83
CA ALA A 341 9.61 -12.25 34.84
C ALA A 341 8.93 -11.28 33.85
N LEU A 342 7.73 -11.64 33.39
CA LEU A 342 6.96 -10.82 32.46
C LEU A 342 6.36 -9.58 33.14
N MET A 343 5.88 -9.69 34.38
CA MET A 343 5.35 -8.56 35.15
C MET A 343 6.41 -7.49 35.42
N ASN A 344 7.67 -7.89 35.58
CA ASN A 344 8.79 -7.00 35.90
C ASN A 344 9.82 -6.92 34.75
N CYS A 345 9.39 -7.15 33.50
CA CYS A 345 10.28 -7.16 32.34
C CYS A 345 10.94 -5.79 32.14
N GLY A 346 12.28 -5.74 32.18
CA GLY A 346 13.05 -4.52 32.01
C GLY A 346 12.87 -3.46 33.10
N THR A 347 12.21 -3.79 34.22
CA THR A 347 12.06 -2.85 35.35
C THR A 347 13.22 -2.91 36.33
N THR A 348 14.10 -3.92 36.25
CA THR A 348 15.20 -4.19 37.19
C THR A 348 14.76 -4.45 38.63
N VAL A 349 13.45 -4.54 38.89
CA VAL A 349 12.90 -4.80 40.22
C VAL A 349 12.85 -6.30 40.47
N ASP A 350 13.82 -6.80 41.23
CA ASP A 350 13.96 -8.22 41.59
C ASP A 350 13.67 -8.50 43.08
N ALA A 351 13.09 -7.53 43.81
CA ALA A 351 12.81 -7.60 45.24
C ALA A 351 12.06 -8.88 45.64
N PHE A 352 11.05 -9.30 44.87
CA PHE A 352 10.30 -10.52 45.14
C PHE A 352 11.18 -11.78 45.07
N LEU A 353 12.13 -11.87 44.14
CA LEU A 353 13.02 -13.02 44.05
C LEU A 353 14.01 -13.06 45.22
N ARG A 354 14.55 -11.89 45.61
CA ARG A 354 15.45 -11.75 46.76
C ARG A 354 14.78 -12.13 48.07
N ASP A 355 13.54 -11.73 48.27
CA ASP A 355 12.76 -12.05 49.48
C ASP A 355 12.34 -13.53 49.56
N ASN A 356 12.37 -14.25 48.43
CA ASN A 356 11.83 -15.60 48.30
C ASN A 356 12.85 -16.60 47.73
N LEU A 357 14.14 -16.44 48.07
CA LEU A 357 15.22 -17.32 47.61
C LEU A 357 14.98 -18.80 47.96
N ASP A 358 14.46 -19.09 49.16
CA ASP A 358 14.13 -20.47 49.57
C ASP A 358 13.03 -21.09 48.71
N TRP A 359 12.06 -20.28 48.27
CA TRP A 359 10.99 -20.74 47.38
C TRP A 359 11.54 -21.02 45.97
N LEU A 360 12.43 -20.17 45.46
CA LEU A 360 13.12 -20.37 44.19
C LEU A 360 14.04 -21.60 44.22
N GLY A 361 14.69 -21.86 45.36
CA GLY A 361 15.57 -23.00 45.57
C GLY A 361 14.88 -24.37 45.51
N LYS A 362 13.54 -24.41 45.64
CA LYS A 362 12.73 -25.63 45.49
C LYS A 362 12.63 -26.09 44.03
N ALA A 363 12.97 -25.25 43.06
CA ALA A 363 12.98 -25.62 41.64
C ALA A 363 13.98 -26.76 41.38
N SER A 364 13.64 -27.68 40.46
CA SER A 364 14.51 -28.79 40.05
C SER A 364 14.67 -28.85 38.53
N ASN A 365 15.79 -29.39 38.06
CA ASN A 365 16.10 -29.60 36.65
C ASN A 365 15.87 -28.33 35.80
N TRP A 366 14.98 -28.41 34.79
CA TRP A 366 14.62 -27.32 33.90
C TRP A 366 14.00 -26.10 34.60
N ALA A 367 13.34 -26.29 35.74
CA ALA A 367 12.78 -25.15 36.48
C ALA A 367 13.87 -24.26 37.08
N LYS A 368 15.04 -24.82 37.43
CA LYS A 368 16.21 -24.01 37.87
C LYS A 368 16.75 -23.17 36.71
N PHE A 369 16.83 -23.75 35.52
CA PHE A 369 17.26 -23.04 34.33
C PHE A 369 16.32 -21.86 34.01
N SER A 370 15.00 -22.08 34.01
CA SER A 370 14.02 -21.02 33.80
C SER A 370 14.07 -19.94 34.90
N ALA A 371 14.31 -20.32 36.14
CA ALA A 371 14.48 -19.39 37.25
C ALA A 371 15.68 -18.46 37.04
N THR A 372 16.84 -18.99 36.65
CA THR A 372 18.00 -18.17 36.31
C THR A 372 17.72 -17.30 35.07
N ALA A 373 17.07 -17.85 34.04
CA ALA A 373 16.72 -17.10 32.83
C ALA A 373 15.75 -15.94 33.11
N SER A 374 14.86 -16.08 34.10
CA SER A 374 13.91 -15.02 34.48
C SER A 374 14.59 -13.73 34.96
N ILE A 375 15.77 -13.83 35.56
CA ILE A 375 16.58 -12.68 35.99
C ILE A 375 17.00 -11.86 34.77
N GLY A 376 17.38 -12.53 33.67
CA GLY A 376 17.72 -11.85 32.42
C GLY A 376 16.58 -11.04 31.81
N VAL A 377 15.33 -11.49 31.98
CA VAL A 377 14.13 -10.76 31.51
C VAL A 377 13.88 -9.52 32.38
N ILE A 378 14.03 -9.65 33.70
CA ILE A 378 13.84 -8.53 34.64
C ILE A 378 14.88 -7.43 34.41
N HIS A 379 16.13 -7.82 34.13
CA HIS A 379 17.24 -6.91 33.86
C HIS A 379 17.47 -6.66 32.36
N LYS A 380 16.45 -6.88 31.51
CA LYS A 380 16.53 -6.58 30.07
C LYS A 380 16.90 -5.10 29.87
N GLY A 381 17.94 -4.86 29.06
CA GLY A 381 18.44 -3.51 28.77
C GLY A 381 19.53 -3.00 29.74
N HIS A 382 19.79 -3.69 30.85
CA HIS A 382 20.79 -3.27 31.84
C HIS A 382 22.22 -3.68 31.45
N VAL A 383 22.71 -3.20 30.31
CA VAL A 383 23.95 -3.70 29.68
C VAL A 383 25.18 -3.54 30.59
N ARG A 384 25.32 -2.39 31.27
CA ARG A 384 26.56 -2.03 32.01
C ARG A 384 26.85 -2.91 33.24
N GLU A 385 25.84 -3.27 34.03
CA GLU A 385 26.03 -4.09 35.26
C GLU A 385 25.48 -5.52 35.14
N SER A 386 24.95 -5.91 33.98
CA SER A 386 24.37 -7.25 33.74
C SER A 386 25.31 -8.39 34.14
N MET A 387 26.61 -8.28 33.80
CA MET A 387 27.60 -9.30 34.14
C MET A 387 27.85 -9.43 35.64
N ASN A 388 27.81 -8.32 36.39
CA ASN A 388 27.97 -8.36 37.84
C ASN A 388 26.77 -9.02 38.53
N LEU A 389 25.56 -8.78 37.99
CA LEU A 389 24.32 -9.38 38.50
C LEU A 389 24.21 -10.88 38.19
N LEU A 390 24.71 -11.31 37.02
CA LEU A 390 24.66 -12.71 36.60
C LEU A 390 25.85 -13.55 37.07
N ALA A 391 26.96 -12.93 37.48
CA ALA A 391 28.17 -13.63 37.97
C ALA A 391 27.92 -14.70 39.04
N PRO A 392 26.95 -14.57 39.98
CA PRO A 392 26.64 -15.64 40.94
C PRO A 392 25.95 -16.86 40.34
N TYR A 393 25.44 -16.76 39.11
CA TYR A 393 24.62 -17.77 38.43
C TYR A 393 25.26 -18.34 37.16
N LEU A 394 26.35 -17.72 36.68
CA LEU A 394 27.24 -18.18 35.61
C LEU A 394 28.36 -19.04 36.22
#